data_AF-A0A0G1G2M4-F1
#
_entry.id   AF-A0A0G1G2M4-F1
#
_cell.length_a   1.000
_cell.length_b   1.000
_cell.length_c   1.000
_cell.angle_alpha   90.00
_cell.angle_beta   90.00
_cell.angle_gamma   90.00
#
_symmetry.space_group_name_H-M   'P 1'
#
loop_
_entity.id
_entity.type
_entity.pdbx_description
1 polymer ?
#
loop_
_entity_poly.entity_id
_entity_poly.type
_entity_poly.pdbx_seq_one_letter_code
_entity_poly.pdbx_strand_id
1 'polypeptide(L)'
;MGTGKILGLYDGQASSTITDNLAFGVYDGGYTQIYSTSTQTALRVQQSSTGDILNLFDGSTEVLTVLDGGYLGIGTTTPKSVLSVSTLAQAAPTTKLFTVASTTGATLFQVTADGNISAAGSLTLASDVSISRGAADRLDLATGDSFNLVSGNLQFGRFRFLRLDRRSECWRQRHHHRLN
;
A
#
# COMPACT_ATOMS: atom_id res chain seq x y z
N MET A 1 -47.99 -11.92 -6.05
CA MET A 1 -47.99 -10.70 -6.89
C MET A 1 -46.65 -10.68 -7.60
N GLY A 2 -46.65 -10.62 -8.94
CA GLY A 2 -45.51 -11.07 -9.77
C GLY A 2 -44.25 -10.20 -9.67
N THR A 3 -43.09 -10.84 -9.59
CA THR A 3 -41.78 -10.20 -9.75
C THR A 3 -41.38 -10.24 -11.23
N GLY A 4 -42.10 -9.47 -12.05
CA GLY A 4 -41.71 -9.27 -13.44
C GLY A 4 -40.52 -8.32 -13.50
N LYS A 5 -39.39 -8.77 -14.04
CA LYS A 5 -38.37 -7.84 -14.55
C LYS A 5 -38.99 -7.11 -15.75
N ILE A 6 -39.37 -5.85 -15.52
CA ILE A 6 -39.81 -4.93 -16.56
C ILE A 6 -38.54 -4.36 -17.21
N LEU A 7 -38.44 -4.48 -18.55
CA LEU A 7 -37.38 -4.05 -19.48
C LEU A 7 -36.42 -5.17 -19.96
N GLY A 8 -36.80 -5.83 -21.05
CA GLY A 8 -35.85 -6.43 -21.99
C GLY A 8 -35.66 -5.47 -23.15
N LEU A 9 -34.50 -4.83 -23.26
CA LEU A 9 -34.12 -4.08 -24.46
C LEU A 9 -33.45 -5.06 -25.42
N TYR A 10 -34.28 -5.84 -26.11
CA TYR A 10 -33.84 -6.67 -27.23
C TYR A 10 -34.32 -5.97 -28.51
N ASP A 11 -33.48 -5.14 -29.12
CA ASP A 11 -33.79 -4.50 -30.41
C ASP A 11 -33.25 -5.29 -31.62
N GLY A 12 -32.54 -6.38 -31.36
CA GLY A 12 -31.93 -7.21 -32.39
C GLY A 12 -30.84 -6.49 -33.20
N GLN A 13 -30.36 -5.33 -32.73
CA GLN A 13 -29.28 -4.56 -33.36
C GLN A 13 -27.94 -4.85 -32.67
N ALA A 14 -26.84 -4.62 -33.38
CA ALA A 14 -25.48 -4.79 -32.84
C ALA A 14 -25.15 -3.78 -31.71
N SER A 15 -25.92 -2.70 -31.59
CA SER A 15 -25.80 -1.69 -30.55
C SER A 15 -27.16 -1.05 -30.29
N SER A 16 -27.66 -1.17 -29.06
CA SER A 16 -28.86 -0.49 -28.58
C SER A 16 -28.43 0.71 -27.75
N THR A 17 -28.74 1.93 -28.19
CA THR A 17 -28.30 3.17 -27.52
C THR A 17 -29.50 3.85 -26.88
N ILE A 18 -29.43 4.10 -25.57
CA ILE A 18 -30.44 4.89 -24.84
C ILE A 18 -29.87 6.29 -24.69
N THR A 19 -30.56 7.28 -25.22
CA THR A 19 -30.07 8.67 -25.31
C THR A 19 -30.45 9.55 -24.12
N ASP A 20 -31.34 9.09 -23.24
CA ASP A 20 -31.78 9.78 -22.03
C ASP A 20 -31.25 9.13 -20.74
N ASN A 21 -31.41 9.81 -19.59
CA ASN A 21 -31.02 9.30 -18.27
C ASN A 21 -31.84 8.06 -17.89
N LEU A 22 -31.28 6.87 -18.11
CA LEU A 22 -31.86 5.64 -17.62
C LEU A 22 -31.31 5.28 -16.24
N ALA A 23 -32.14 5.44 -15.21
CA ALA A 23 -31.84 4.95 -13.88
C ALA A 23 -32.15 3.45 -13.78
N PHE A 24 -31.12 2.62 -13.84
CA PHE A 24 -31.22 1.20 -13.53
C PHE A 24 -30.93 0.97 -12.05
N GLY A 25 -31.96 0.66 -11.26
CA GLY A 25 -31.81 0.29 -9.85
C GLY A 25 -32.11 -1.20 -9.64
N VAL A 26 -31.26 -1.88 -8.87
CA VAL A 26 -31.57 -3.19 -8.29
C VAL A 26 -31.88 -2.95 -6.81
N TYR A 27 -33.14 -3.12 -6.42
CA TYR A 27 -33.66 -2.74 -5.10
C TYR A 27 -33.77 -3.90 -4.10
N ASP A 28 -33.38 -5.11 -4.50
CA ASP A 28 -33.35 -6.32 -3.66
C ASP A 28 -31.92 -6.92 -3.73
N GLY A 29 -31.58 -7.92 -2.91
CA GLY A 29 -30.24 -8.53 -2.81
C GLY A 29 -29.68 -9.22 -4.08
N GLY A 30 -30.23 -8.92 -5.26
CA GLY A 30 -29.72 -9.36 -6.55
C GLY A 30 -28.53 -8.52 -7.04
N TYR A 31 -27.94 -8.95 -8.16
CA TYR A 31 -26.83 -8.29 -8.82
C TYR A 31 -27.20 -7.89 -10.26
N THR A 32 -26.58 -6.83 -10.77
CA THR A 32 -26.57 -6.52 -12.20
C THR A 32 -25.41 -7.28 -12.84
N GLN A 33 -25.68 -8.07 -13.88
CA GLN A 33 -24.63 -8.76 -14.64
C GLN A 33 -24.38 -8.05 -15.98
N ILE A 34 -23.12 -7.70 -16.24
CA ILE A 34 -22.64 -7.18 -17.52
C ILE A 34 -21.57 -8.14 -18.01
N TYR A 35 -21.85 -8.86 -19.10
CA TYR A 35 -21.01 -9.96 -19.57
C TYR A 35 -20.90 -9.94 -21.10
N SER A 36 -19.69 -10.19 -21.62
CA SER A 36 -19.39 -10.33 -23.04
C SER A 36 -18.74 -11.69 -23.28
N THR A 37 -19.22 -12.43 -24.29
CA THR A 37 -18.61 -13.69 -24.76
C THR A 37 -17.58 -13.46 -25.88
N SER A 38 -17.36 -12.21 -26.28
CA SER A 38 -16.41 -11.81 -27.32
C SER A 38 -15.13 -11.22 -26.71
N THR A 39 -14.16 -10.85 -27.55
CA THR A 39 -12.95 -10.12 -27.12
C THR A 39 -13.19 -8.62 -26.89
N GLN A 40 -14.42 -8.11 -27.08
CA GLN A 40 -14.73 -6.70 -26.90
C GLN A 40 -15.01 -6.33 -25.43
N THR A 41 -14.84 -5.04 -25.11
CA THR A 41 -15.08 -4.47 -23.78
C THR A 41 -16.53 -4.71 -23.34
N ALA A 42 -16.74 -5.36 -22.20
CA ALA A 42 -18.08 -5.64 -21.67
C ALA A 42 -18.74 -4.40 -21.04
N LEU A 43 -17.97 -3.54 -20.39
CA LEU A 43 -18.44 -2.29 -19.79
C LEU A 43 -17.47 -1.16 -20.11
N ARG A 44 -18.01 -0.07 -20.68
CA ARG A 44 -17.30 1.18 -20.87
C ARG A 44 -18.07 2.27 -20.13
N VAL A 45 -17.46 2.83 -19.09
CA VAL A 45 -18.01 3.98 -18.36
C VAL A 45 -17.32 5.23 -18.88
N GLN A 46 -18.10 6.16 -19.43
CA GLN A 46 -17.59 7.44 -19.90
C GLN A 46 -18.45 8.56 -19.33
N GLN A 47 -17.79 9.44 -18.62
CA GLN A 47 -18.32 10.74 -18.21
C GLN A 47 -17.72 11.79 -19.18
N SER A 48 -18.51 12.76 -19.63
CA SER A 48 -18.09 13.76 -20.64
C SER A 48 -18.25 15.22 -20.17
N SER A 49 -18.36 15.44 -18.85
CA SER A 49 -18.52 16.74 -18.21
C SER A 49 -17.55 16.82 -17.03
N THR A 50 -17.91 17.41 -15.87
CA THR A 50 -16.99 17.58 -14.73
C THR A 50 -17.31 16.73 -13.49
N GLY A 51 -18.39 15.94 -13.50
CA GLY A 51 -18.68 14.96 -12.44
C GLY A 51 -17.78 13.72 -12.49
N ASP A 52 -17.82 12.92 -11.43
CA ASP A 52 -17.00 11.70 -11.31
C ASP A 52 -17.34 10.66 -12.38
N ILE A 53 -16.34 9.88 -12.77
CA ILE A 53 -16.48 8.77 -13.71
C ILE A 53 -17.17 7.58 -13.02
N LEU A 54 -16.85 7.29 -11.77
CA LEU A 54 -17.36 6.12 -11.04
C LEU A 54 -17.31 6.34 -9.53
N ASN A 55 -18.44 6.17 -8.84
CA ASN A 55 -18.53 6.18 -7.37
C ASN A 55 -19.16 4.87 -6.89
N LEU A 56 -18.55 4.22 -5.90
CA LEU A 56 -19.07 3.00 -5.25
C LEU A 56 -19.41 3.33 -3.81
N PHE A 57 -20.61 2.94 -3.39
CA PHE A 57 -21.12 3.20 -2.04
C PHE A 57 -21.35 1.91 -1.26
N ASP A 58 -21.02 1.95 0.03
CA ASP A 58 -21.50 1.03 1.06
C ASP A 58 -22.48 1.78 1.97
N GLY A 59 -23.77 1.50 1.82
CA GLY A 59 -24.83 2.32 2.41
C GLY A 59 -24.77 3.77 1.91
N SER A 60 -24.59 4.72 2.82
CA SER A 60 -24.42 6.15 2.49
C SER A 60 -22.96 6.57 2.29
N THR A 61 -22.02 5.62 2.34
CA THR A 61 -20.60 5.90 2.43
C THR A 61 -19.91 5.59 1.11
N GLU A 62 -19.27 6.58 0.51
CA GLU A 62 -18.46 6.36 -0.70
C GLU A 62 -17.13 5.68 -0.35
N VAL A 63 -16.92 4.48 -0.88
CA VAL A 63 -15.74 3.63 -0.59
C VAL A 63 -14.70 3.65 -1.71
N LEU A 64 -15.11 3.95 -2.94
CA LEU A 64 -14.23 4.12 -4.08
C LEU A 64 -14.77 5.22 -4.99
N THR A 65 -13.88 6.11 -5.44
CA THR A 65 -14.19 7.16 -6.42
C THR A 65 -13.17 7.13 -7.56
N VAL A 66 -13.62 7.44 -8.77
CA VAL A 66 -12.77 7.84 -9.89
C VAL A 66 -13.26 9.21 -10.32
N LEU A 67 -12.53 10.26 -9.95
CA LEU A 67 -12.88 11.65 -10.31
C LEU A 67 -12.75 11.89 -11.82
N ASP A 68 -13.34 12.97 -12.29
CA ASP A 68 -12.93 13.59 -13.56
C ASP A 68 -11.41 13.81 -13.59
N GLY A 69 -10.81 13.60 -14.76
CA GLY A 69 -9.35 13.61 -14.93
C GLY A 69 -8.62 12.33 -14.47
N GLY A 70 -9.33 11.34 -13.91
CA GLY A 70 -8.81 9.98 -13.70
C GLY A 70 -8.11 9.71 -12.36
N TYR A 71 -8.35 10.53 -11.34
CA TYR A 71 -7.81 10.29 -9.99
C TYR A 71 -8.65 9.25 -9.25
N LEU A 72 -8.03 8.15 -8.82
CA LEU A 72 -8.65 7.05 -8.09
C LEU A 72 -8.47 7.21 -6.57
N GLY A 73 -9.58 7.29 -5.85
CA GLY A 73 -9.62 7.27 -4.38
C GLY A 73 -10.19 5.96 -3.86
N ILE A 74 -9.49 5.31 -2.92
CA ILE A 74 -9.97 4.18 -2.13
C ILE A 74 -10.06 4.62 -0.68
N GLY A 75 -11.25 4.57 -0.09
CA GLY A 75 -11.51 5.08 1.26
C GLY A 75 -11.33 6.60 1.40
N THR A 76 -11.43 7.35 0.30
CA THR A 76 -11.41 8.81 0.25
C THR A 76 -12.15 9.31 -0.99
N THR A 77 -12.87 10.42 -0.87
CA THR A 77 -13.55 11.11 -1.98
C THR A 77 -12.73 12.27 -2.54
N THR A 78 -11.59 12.58 -1.93
CA THR A 78 -10.71 13.69 -2.31
C THR A 78 -9.27 13.17 -2.52
N PRO A 79 -9.03 12.34 -3.55
CA PRO A 79 -7.70 11.83 -3.86
C PRO A 79 -6.69 12.99 -4.04
N LYS A 80 -5.52 12.86 -3.41
CA LYS A 80 -4.42 13.85 -3.47
C LYS A 80 -3.35 13.49 -4.51
N SER A 81 -3.48 12.33 -5.13
CA SER A 81 -2.59 11.74 -6.13
C SER A 81 -3.40 10.82 -7.05
N VAL A 82 -2.85 10.49 -8.22
CA VAL A 82 -3.52 9.64 -9.23
C VAL A 82 -4.12 8.36 -8.61
N LEU A 83 -3.44 7.77 -7.65
CA LEU A 83 -4.00 6.77 -6.73
C LEU A 83 -3.84 7.27 -5.30
N SER A 84 -4.93 7.41 -4.57
CA SER A 84 -4.96 7.69 -3.13
C SER A 84 -5.64 6.55 -2.40
N VAL A 85 -4.94 5.95 -1.42
CA VAL A 85 -5.49 4.90 -0.57
C VAL A 85 -5.48 5.39 0.87
N SER A 86 -6.65 5.49 1.46
CA SER A 86 -6.88 6.04 2.80
C SER A 86 -8.02 5.30 3.50
N THR A 87 -8.38 5.81 4.66
CA THR A 87 -9.60 5.47 5.39
C THR A 87 -10.43 6.73 5.58
N LEU A 88 -11.76 6.59 5.55
CA LEU A 88 -12.69 7.71 5.75
C LEU A 88 -12.58 8.34 7.15
N ALA A 89 -12.27 7.50 8.14
CA ALA A 89 -11.86 7.90 9.46
C ALA A 89 -10.67 7.04 9.88
N GLN A 90 -9.53 7.68 10.15
CA GLN A 90 -8.32 6.96 10.53
C GLN A 90 -8.41 6.54 11.99
N ALA A 91 -8.71 5.25 12.23
CA ALA A 91 -8.94 4.72 13.56
C ALA A 91 -7.66 4.47 14.36
N ALA A 92 -6.57 4.06 13.70
CA ALA A 92 -5.30 3.77 14.38
C ALA A 92 -4.06 4.14 13.55
N PRO A 93 -2.95 4.53 14.21
CA PRO A 93 -1.64 4.79 13.60
C PRO A 93 -1.11 3.60 12.75
N THR A 94 -1.42 2.39 13.22
CA THR A 94 -0.98 1.11 12.64
C THR A 94 -1.95 0.54 11.60
N THR A 95 -3.03 1.25 11.26
CA THR A 95 -3.95 0.84 10.21
C THR A 95 -3.19 0.64 8.89
N LYS A 96 -3.35 -0.53 8.27
CA LYS A 96 -2.73 -0.85 6.98
C LYS A 96 -3.46 -0.11 5.87
N LEU A 97 -2.74 0.76 5.15
CA LEU A 97 -3.28 1.47 3.98
C LEU A 97 -3.00 0.69 2.70
N PHE A 98 -1.81 0.09 2.60
CA PHE A 98 -1.44 -0.76 1.46
C PHE A 98 -0.77 -2.03 1.96
N THR A 99 -1.11 -3.17 1.35
CA THR A 99 -0.54 -4.47 1.70
C THR A 99 -0.40 -5.32 0.44
N VAL A 100 0.82 -5.79 0.19
CA VAL A 100 1.10 -6.86 -0.77
C VAL A 100 1.20 -8.16 0.02
N ALA A 101 0.33 -9.11 -0.28
CA ALA A 101 0.27 -10.39 0.40
C ALA A 101 0.68 -11.55 -0.53
N SER A 102 1.20 -12.62 0.08
CA SER A 102 1.35 -13.93 -0.54
C SER A 102 -0.02 -14.58 -0.75
N THR A 103 -0.10 -15.57 -1.64
CA THR A 103 -1.26 -16.48 -1.76
C THR A 103 -1.56 -17.26 -0.48
N THR A 104 -0.62 -17.31 0.45
CA THR A 104 -0.80 -17.88 1.80
C THR A 104 -1.36 -16.88 2.83
N GLY A 105 -1.60 -15.62 2.44
CA GLY A 105 -2.06 -14.55 3.33
C GLY A 105 -0.96 -13.84 4.13
N ALA A 106 0.30 -14.28 4.02
CA ALA A 106 1.43 -13.59 4.66
C ALA A 106 1.64 -12.19 4.06
N THR A 107 1.83 -11.16 4.89
CA THR A 107 2.19 -9.81 4.42
C THR A 107 3.65 -9.79 3.96
N LEU A 108 3.89 -9.46 2.70
CA LEU A 108 5.24 -9.38 2.11
C LEU A 108 5.78 -7.95 2.15
N PHE A 109 4.91 -6.96 1.95
CA PHE A 109 5.19 -5.54 2.01
C PHE A 109 3.95 -4.79 2.48
N GLN A 110 4.09 -3.78 3.33
CA GLN A 110 2.97 -2.95 3.77
C GLN A 110 3.37 -1.49 4.03
N VAL A 111 2.36 -0.61 3.93
CA VAL A 111 2.41 0.79 4.37
C VAL A 111 1.28 1.01 5.38
N THR A 112 1.60 1.56 6.56
CA THR A 112 0.60 1.90 7.58
C THR A 112 0.26 3.39 7.57
N ALA A 113 -0.81 3.77 8.28
CA ALA A 113 -1.26 5.14 8.43
C ALA A 113 -0.19 6.12 8.96
N ASP A 114 0.72 5.64 9.81
CA ASP A 114 1.90 6.39 10.26
C ASP A 114 2.99 6.61 9.20
N GLY A 115 2.79 6.12 7.98
CA GLY A 115 3.78 6.17 6.92
C GLY A 115 4.92 5.16 7.10
N ASN A 116 4.85 4.27 8.08
CA ASN A 116 5.82 3.19 8.24
C ASN A 116 5.71 2.20 7.07
N ILE A 117 6.86 1.81 6.54
CA ILE A 117 7.00 0.78 5.51
C ILE A 117 7.68 -0.44 6.16
N SER A 118 7.09 -1.62 5.98
CA SER A 118 7.74 -2.87 6.39
C SER A 118 7.66 -3.94 5.30
N ALA A 119 8.69 -4.78 5.24
CA ALA A 119 8.78 -5.91 4.34
C ALA A 119 9.16 -7.17 5.12
N ALA A 120 8.65 -8.33 4.72
CA ALA A 120 9.00 -9.61 5.35
C ALA A 120 10.42 -10.08 5.00
N GLY A 121 10.97 -9.59 3.87
CA GLY A 121 12.33 -9.87 3.42
C GLY A 121 13.22 -8.63 3.42
N SER A 122 14.33 -8.70 2.69
CA SER A 122 15.25 -7.57 2.56
C SER A 122 14.64 -6.40 1.78
N LEU A 123 14.85 -5.17 2.24
CA LEU A 123 14.54 -3.95 1.49
C LEU A 123 15.82 -3.41 0.83
N THR A 124 15.94 -3.59 -0.49
CA THR A 124 17.05 -3.04 -1.27
C THR A 124 16.59 -1.76 -1.98
N LEU A 125 17.38 -0.69 -1.87
CA LEU A 125 17.12 0.60 -2.53
C LEU A 125 18.24 0.86 -3.56
N ALA A 126 17.86 1.23 -4.79
CA ALA A 126 18.76 1.20 -5.96
C ALA A 126 19.73 2.39 -6.09
N SER A 127 19.57 3.43 -5.26
CA SER A 127 20.32 4.69 -5.31
C SER A 127 20.79 5.10 -3.92
N ASP A 128 21.30 6.32 -3.78
CA ASP A 128 21.63 6.90 -2.48
C ASP A 128 20.41 6.84 -1.55
N VAL A 129 20.64 6.29 -0.36
CA VAL A 129 19.63 6.18 0.69
C VAL A 129 19.92 7.24 1.74
N SER A 130 19.01 8.21 1.86
CA SER A 130 18.97 9.07 3.05
C SER A 130 18.05 8.42 4.08
N ILE A 131 18.63 7.96 5.19
CA ILE A 131 17.84 7.45 6.32
C ILE A 131 17.76 8.59 7.33
N SER A 132 16.60 9.23 7.41
CA SER A 132 16.35 10.29 8.38
C SER A 132 16.20 9.73 9.80
N ARG A 133 16.52 10.56 10.78
CA ARG A 133 16.32 10.34 12.22
C ARG A 133 14.98 9.65 12.54
N GLY A 134 15.00 8.63 13.40
CA GLY A 134 13.82 8.19 14.15
C GLY A 134 13.39 9.23 15.19
N ALA A 135 12.34 8.95 15.97
CA ALA A 135 11.77 9.88 16.96
C ALA A 135 12.76 10.41 18.02
N ALA A 136 13.96 9.81 18.12
CA ALA A 136 15.03 10.17 19.06
C ALA A 136 16.34 10.59 18.36
N ASP A 137 16.30 11.10 17.12
CA ASP A 137 17.50 11.52 16.37
C ASP A 137 18.50 10.41 16.07
N ARG A 138 18.01 9.17 16.08
CA ARG A 138 18.81 7.94 16.04
C ARG A 138 18.39 7.05 14.88
N LEU A 139 19.37 6.38 14.28
CA LEU A 139 19.14 5.17 13.49
C LEU A 139 19.20 3.98 14.45
N ASP A 140 18.05 3.36 14.69
CA ASP A 140 17.98 2.15 15.51
C ASP A 140 18.15 0.92 14.61
N LEU A 141 18.99 0.00 15.06
CA LEU A 141 19.16 -1.35 14.51
C LEU A 141 18.74 -2.33 15.60
N ALA A 142 18.10 -3.44 15.26
CA ALA A 142 17.67 -4.39 16.28
C ALA A 142 18.90 -4.98 17.00
N THR A 143 18.71 -5.46 18.22
CA THR A 143 19.80 -6.04 19.00
C THR A 143 20.47 -7.18 18.24
N GLY A 144 21.78 -7.05 17.99
CA GLY A 144 22.56 -8.04 17.24
C GLY A 144 22.73 -7.71 15.74
N ASP A 145 21.99 -6.73 15.21
CA ASP A 145 22.17 -6.27 13.83
C ASP A 145 23.44 -5.41 13.69
N SER A 146 24.05 -5.47 12.51
CA SER A 146 25.24 -4.69 12.16
C SER A 146 24.90 -3.59 11.17
N PHE A 147 25.51 -2.41 11.34
CA PHE A 147 25.56 -1.40 10.29
C PHE A 147 26.79 -1.63 9.42
N ASN A 148 26.60 -2.17 8.21
CA ASN A 148 27.70 -2.44 7.28
C ASN A 148 27.78 -1.34 6.22
N LEU A 149 28.86 -0.56 6.23
CA LEU A 149 29.26 0.27 5.09
C LEU A 149 30.32 -0.48 4.29
N VAL A 150 29.95 -0.98 3.12
CA VAL A 150 30.87 -1.73 2.24
C VAL A 150 31.88 -0.79 1.58
N SER A 151 31.48 0.45 1.31
CA SER A 151 32.32 1.52 0.78
C SER A 151 31.78 2.89 1.22
N GLY A 152 32.60 3.94 1.05
CA GLY A 152 32.26 5.31 1.47
C GLY A 152 32.72 5.66 2.89
N ASN A 153 32.32 6.84 3.37
CA ASN A 153 32.72 7.38 4.67
C ASN A 153 31.52 7.44 5.61
N LEU A 154 31.78 7.29 6.92
CA LEU A 154 30.81 7.61 7.96
C LEU A 154 31.12 8.99 8.54
N GLN A 155 30.25 9.96 8.28
CA GLN A 155 30.40 11.33 8.78
C GLN A 155 29.66 11.51 10.10
N PHE A 156 30.35 12.03 11.12
CA PHE A 156 29.76 12.30 12.43
C PHE A 156 29.90 13.77 12.81
N GLY A 157 28.87 14.34 13.43
CA GLY A 157 28.90 15.71 13.95
C GLY A 157 29.66 15.83 15.28
N ARG A 158 29.32 15.02 16.29
CA ARG A 158 29.98 15.03 17.61
C ARG A 158 30.24 13.60 18.09
N PHE A 159 31.47 13.31 18.47
CA PHE A 159 31.91 11.95 18.85
C PHE A 159 31.63 11.66 20.34
N ARG A 160 31.13 10.46 20.63
CA ARG A 160 31.20 9.80 21.95
C ARG A 160 31.73 8.39 21.67
N PHE A 161 32.93 8.07 22.15
CA PHE A 161 33.61 6.81 21.81
C PHE A 161 32.76 5.58 22.17
N LEU A 162 32.76 4.58 21.27
CA LEU A 162 32.30 3.22 21.53
C LEU A 162 33.52 2.36 21.89
N ARG A 163 33.53 1.78 23.09
CA ARG A 163 34.58 0.84 23.51
C ARG A 163 34.33 -0.51 22.84
N LEU A 164 35.26 -0.96 22.00
CA LEU A 164 35.36 -2.35 21.55
C LEU A 164 36.05 -3.17 22.66
N ASP A 165 35.37 -4.12 23.29
CA ASP A 165 36.03 -5.14 24.12
C ASP A 165 36.12 -6.44 23.31
N ARG A 166 37.29 -6.73 22.73
CA ARG A 166 37.62 -8.12 22.38
C ARG A 166 38.37 -8.69 23.57
N ARG A 167 37.69 -9.50 24.39
CA ARG A 167 38.38 -10.43 25.28
C ARG A 167 38.99 -11.55 24.43
N SER A 168 40.14 -11.31 23.84
CA SER A 168 41.05 -12.41 23.52
C SER A 168 41.91 -12.67 24.76
N GLU A 169 41.69 -13.83 25.37
CA GLU A 169 42.38 -14.37 26.52
C GLU A 169 43.91 -14.18 26.41
N CYS A 170 44.50 -13.30 27.23
CA CYS A 170 45.94 -13.18 27.36
C CYS A 170 46.36 -13.68 28.75
N TRP A 171 46.49 -15.00 28.93
CA TRP A 171 47.09 -15.66 30.11
C TRP A 171 47.49 -17.08 29.66
N ARG A 172 48.73 -17.58 29.64
CA ARG A 172 49.95 -17.38 30.44
C ARG A 172 51.17 -17.81 29.60
N GLN A 173 52.19 -16.96 29.45
CA GLN A 173 53.57 -17.46 29.38
C GLN A 173 54.16 -17.38 30.79
N ARG A 174 54.11 -18.50 31.51
CA ARG A 174 54.86 -18.68 32.76
C ARG A 174 56.33 -18.84 32.35
N HIS A 175 57.12 -17.78 32.43
CA HIS A 175 58.57 -17.90 32.35
C HIS A 175 59.07 -18.66 33.59
N HIS A 176 59.67 -19.83 33.37
CA HIS A 176 60.45 -20.54 34.38
C HIS A 176 61.77 -19.77 34.60
N HIS A 177 61.90 -19.11 35.74
CA HIS A 177 63.21 -18.74 36.27
C HIS A 177 63.80 -19.97 36.97
N ARG A 178 64.89 -20.53 36.42
CA ARG A 178 65.78 -21.44 37.15
C ARG A 178 66.61 -20.60 38.11
N LEU A 179 66.64 -20.98 39.39
CA LEU A 179 67.62 -20.51 40.37
C LEU A 179 68.90 -21.34 40.22
N ASN A 180 70.04 -20.69 40.45
CA ASN A 180 71.40 -21.24 40.43
C ASN A 180 71.57 -22.46 41.34
#